data_AF-A0A2N2XCW9-F1
#
_entry.id   AF-A0A2N2XCW9-F1
#
_cell.length_a   1.000
_cell.length_b   1.000
_cell.length_c   1.000
_cell.angle_alpha   90.00
_cell.angle_beta   90.00
_cell.angle_gamma   90.00
#
_symmetry.space_group_name_H-M   'P 1'
#
loop_
_entity.id
_entity.type
_entity.pdbx_description
1 polymer ?
#
loop_
_entity_poly.entity_id
_entity_poly.type
_entity_poly.pdbx_seq_one_letter_code
_entity_poly.pdbx_strand_id
1 'polypeptide(L)' 'MPISDLYPTRLHEQNKGHFASIVKLALHDQRINDAEFKLLERLASRLDITKSEFDAILKNPSNFEAIIPTVMMNV' A
#
# COMPACT_ATOMS: atom_id res chain seq x y z
N MET A 1 -12.59 26.66 4.26
CA MET A 1 -11.70 25.60 3.75
C MET A 1 -12.49 24.79 2.71
N PRO A 2 -12.02 24.61 1.48
CA PRO A 2 -12.81 24.00 0.41
C PRO A 2 -12.78 22.47 0.53
N ILE A 3 -13.88 21.84 0.15
CA ILE A 3 -14.13 20.39 0.17
C ILE A 3 -13.24 19.67 -0.89
N SER A 4 -12.51 20.41 -1.73
CA SER A 4 -11.65 19.90 -2.79
C SER A 4 -10.41 19.15 -2.33
N ASP A 5 -9.87 19.39 -1.13
CA ASP A 5 -8.73 18.63 -0.58
C ASP A 5 -9.12 17.24 -0.02
N LEU A 6 -10.42 16.94 0.06
CA LEU A 6 -10.95 15.69 0.61
C LEU A 6 -11.16 14.58 -0.43
N TYR A 7 -11.00 14.90 -1.72
CA TYR A 7 -11.24 13.96 -2.82
C TYR A 7 -10.00 13.17 -3.29
N PRO A 8 -8.80 13.75 -3.48
CA PRO A 8 -7.62 12.96 -3.87
C PRO A 8 -7.11 12.06 -2.73
N THR A 9 -7.39 12.43 -1.49
CA THR A 9 -6.95 11.71 -0.28
C THR A 9 -7.60 10.34 -0.16
N ARG A 10 -8.90 10.16 -0.47
CA ARG A 10 -9.58 8.87 -0.19
C ARG A 10 -9.03 7.70 -1.01
N LEU A 11 -8.83 7.89 -2.31
CA LEU A 11 -8.28 6.84 -3.18
C LEU A 11 -6.81 6.58 -2.86
N HIS A 12 -6.04 7.65 -2.58
CA HIS A 12 -4.63 7.53 -2.20
C HIS A 12 -4.45 6.80 -0.86
N GLU A 13 -5.27 7.11 0.14
CA GLU A 13 -5.31 6.39 1.41
C GLU A 13 -5.74 4.93 1.22
N GLN A 14 -6.67 4.65 0.29
CA GLN A 14 -7.02 3.27 -0.06
C GLN A 14 -5.85 2.50 -0.69
N ASN A 15 -5.13 3.15 -1.61
CA ASN A 15 -3.95 2.59 -2.25
C ASN A 15 -2.85 2.29 -1.22
N LYS A 16 -2.62 3.18 -0.24
CA LYS A 16 -1.71 2.92 0.89
C LYS A 16 -2.15 1.73 1.71
N GLY A 17 -3.45 1.61 2.00
CA GLY A 17 -4.00 0.48 2.74
C GLY A 17 -3.82 -0.86 2.01
N HIS A 18 -4.04 -0.87 0.69
CA HIS A 18 -3.78 -2.05 -0.15
C HIS A 18 -2.29 -2.39 -0.21
N PHE A 19 -1.42 -1.39 -0.40
CA PHE A 19 0.02 -1.60 -0.44
C PHE A 19 0.55 -2.10 0.91
N ALA A 20 0.08 -1.54 2.02
CA ALA A 20 0.43 -1.99 3.37
C ALA A 20 0.01 -3.44 3.63
N SER A 21 -1.17 -3.86 3.18
CA SER A 21 -1.61 -5.27 3.27
C SER A 21 -0.67 -6.21 2.50
N ILE A 22 -0.21 -5.81 1.30
CA ILE A 22 0.73 -6.60 0.50
C ILE A 22 2.11 -6.65 1.18
N VAL A 23 2.59 -5.53 1.73
CA VAL A 23 3.86 -5.48 2.48
C VAL A 23 3.79 -6.35 3.73
N LYS A 24 2.66 -6.37 4.45
CA LYS A 24 2.46 -7.29 5.60
C LYS A 24 2.56 -8.75 5.18
N LEU A 25 2.00 -9.11 4.03
CA LEU A 25 2.08 -10.46 3.49
C LEU A 25 3.51 -10.82 3.09
N ALA A 26 4.23 -9.91 2.42
CA ALA A 26 5.63 -10.11 2.04
C ALA A 26 6.58 -10.18 3.26
N LEU A 27 6.22 -9.50 4.37
CA LEU A 27 6.99 -9.54 5.62
C LEU A 27 6.65 -10.74 6.52
N HIS A 28 5.70 -11.60 6.14
CA HIS A 28 5.28 -12.76 6.94
C HIS A 28 6.46 -13.67 7.31
N ASP A 29 7.37 -13.89 6.36
CA ASP A 29 8.55 -14.75 6.56
C ASP A 29 9.77 -13.98 7.13
N GLN A 30 9.52 -12.78 7.67
CA GLN A 30 10.50 -11.83 8.25
C GLN A 30 11.64 -11.40 7.31
N ARG A 31 11.57 -11.73 6.02
CA ARG A 31 12.57 -11.37 5.02
C ARG A 31 11.88 -11.01 3.71
N ILE A 32 12.33 -9.93 3.09
CA ILE A 32 11.99 -9.57 1.71
C ILE A 32 13.21 -9.89 0.85
N ASN A 33 13.05 -10.75 -0.14
CA ASN A 33 14.09 -11.06 -1.12
C ASN A 33 14.08 -10.06 -2.30
N ASP A 34 15.10 -10.10 -3.16
CA ASP A 34 15.21 -9.18 -4.31
C ASP A 34 14.04 -9.27 -5.30
N ALA A 35 13.42 -10.45 -5.44
CA ALA A 35 12.27 -10.64 -6.33
C ALA A 35 11.01 -10.00 -5.73
N GLU A 36 10.80 -10.15 -4.43
CA GLU A 36 9.70 -9.53 -3.68
C GLU A 36 9.87 -8.01 -3.64
N PHE A 37 11.08 -7.51 -3.45
CA PHE A 37 11.36 -6.08 -3.49
C PHE A 37 11.01 -5.48 -4.86
N LYS A 38 11.44 -6.11 -5.96
CA LYS A 38 11.07 -5.69 -7.32
C LYS A 38 9.57 -5.74 -7.56
N LEU A 39 8.88 -6.72 -6.98
CA LEU A 39 7.42 -6.83 -7.06
C LEU A 39 6.76 -5.67 -6.30
N LEU A 40 7.24 -5.34 -5.10
CA LEU A 40 6.76 -4.19 -4.32
C LEU A 40 7.02 -2.86 -5.04
N GLU A 41 8.18 -2.66 -5.68
CA GLU A 41 8.45 -1.45 -6.47
C GLU A 41 7.46 -1.28 -7.63
N ARG A 42 7.15 -2.38 -8.35
CA ARG A 42 6.16 -2.35 -9.42
C ARG A 42 4.77 -2.03 -8.90
N LEU A 43 4.39 -2.58 -7.75
CA LEU A 43 3.10 -2.32 -7.12
C LEU A 43 3.00 -0.88 -6.62
N ALA A 44 4.06 -0.35 -6.02
CA ALA A 44 4.12 1.04 -5.58
C ALA A 44 3.86 1.99 -6.76
N SER A 45 4.51 1.75 -7.91
CA SER A 45 4.26 2.54 -9.12
C SER A 45 2.84 2.41 -9.68
N ARG A 46 2.16 1.27 -9.46
CA ARG A 46 0.78 1.04 -9.93
C ARG A 46 -0.27 1.67 -9.01
N LEU A 47 0.05 1.77 -7.72
CA LEU A 47 -0.81 2.31 -6.67
C LEU A 47 -0.53 3.80 -6.39
N ASP A 48 0.30 4.45 -7.21
CA ASP A 48 0.71 5.84 -7.05
C ASP A 48 1.39 6.13 -5.69
N ILE A 49 2.09 5.14 -5.15
CA ILE A 49 2.80 5.24 -3.87
C ILE A 49 4.13 5.95 -4.09
N THR A 50 4.33 7.06 -3.39
CA THR A 50 5.60 7.80 -3.45
C THR A 50 6.72 7.04 -2.76
N LYS A 51 7.98 7.33 -3.11
CA LYS A 51 9.15 6.73 -2.43
C LYS A 51 9.13 6.95 -0.91
N SER A 52 8.65 8.10 -0.45
CA SER A 52 8.57 8.39 1.00
C SER A 52 7.54 7.50 1.69
N GLU A 53 6.40 7.25 1.04
CA GLU A 53 5.34 6.37 1.57
C GLU A 53 5.76 4.90 1.50
N PHE A 54 6.43 4.50 0.43
CA PHE A 54 7.01 3.16 0.29
C PHE A 54 7.95 2.83 1.45
N ASP A 55 8.89 3.73 1.75
CA ASP A 55 9.87 3.56 2.84
C ASP A 55 9.18 3.56 4.22
N ALA A 56 8.15 4.41 4.41
CA ALA A 56 7.37 4.46 5.64
C ALA A 56 6.57 3.16 5.87
N ILE A 57 5.95 2.61 4.82
CA ILE A 57 5.17 1.38 4.87
C ILE A 57 6.07 0.16 5.06
N LEU A 58 7.27 0.13 4.45
CA LEU A 58 8.26 -0.92 4.71
C LEU A 58 8.79 -0.90 6.14
N LYS A 59 9.05 0.29 6.69
CA LYS A 59 9.53 0.43 8.08
C LYS A 59 8.48 0.03 9.10
N ASN A 60 7.23 0.44 8.90
CA ASN A 60 6.15 0.21 9.86
C ASN A 60 4.81 -0.02 9.14
N PRO A 61 4.60 -1.21 8.57
CA PRO A 61 3.36 -1.52 7.86
C PRO A 61 2.14 -1.54 8.80
N SER A 62 2.35 -1.79 10.10
CA SER A 62 1.30 -1.81 11.12
C SER A 62 0.65 -0.45 11.40
N ASN A 63 1.31 0.66 11.06
CA ASN A 63 0.76 2.01 11.23
C ASN A 63 -0.27 2.39 10.17
N PHE A 64 -0.41 1.57 9.12
CA PHE A 64 -1.37 1.79 8.05
C PHE A 64 -2.57 0.87 8.24
N GLU A 65 -3.77 1.43 8.07
CA GLU A 65 -5.01 0.64 8.03
C GLU A 65 -4.87 -0.41 6.93
N ALA A 66 -4.78 -1.68 7.32
CA ALA A 66 -4.76 -2.77 6.36
C ALA A 66 -6.14 -2.86 5.72
N ILE A 67 -6.26 -2.30 4.53
CA ILE A 67 -7.44 -2.52 3.72
C ILE A 67 -7.20 -3.84 3.01
N ILE A 68 -7.94 -4.85 3.46
CA ILE A 68 -8.05 -6.11 2.73
C ILE A 68 -8.48 -5.72 1.32
N PRO A 69 -7.73 -6.08 0.26
CA PRO A 69 -8.20 -5.86 -1.10
C PRO A 69 -9.52 -6.61 -1.21
N THR A 70 -10.63 -5.87 -1.11
CA THR A 70 -11.93 -6.39 -1.43
C THR A 70 -11.84 -6.68 -2.91
N VAL A 71 -11.59 -7.95 -3.23
CA VAL A 71 -12.04 -8.49 -4.50
C VAL A 71 -13.50 -8.08 -4.50
N MET A 72 -13.88 -7.15 -5.37
CA MET A 72 -15.26 -6.99 -5.77
C MET A 72 -15.59 -8.33 -6.41
N MET A 73 -15.90 -9.31 -5.56
CA MET A 73 -16.43 -10.61 -5.90
C MET A 73 -17.85 -10.29 -6.33
N ASN A 74 -17.95 -9.72 -7.53
CA ASN A 74 -19.19 -9.60 -8.25
C ASN A 74 -19.48 -10.99 -8.82
N VAL A 75 -19.89 -11.90 -7.92
CA VAL A 75 -20.67 -13.09 -8.27
C VAL A 75 -22.13 -12.71 -8.39
#